data_AF-A0A5S9M196-F1
#
_entry.id   AF-A0A5S9M196-F1
#
_cell.length_a   1.000
_cell.length_b   1.000
_cell.length_c   1.000
_cell.angle_alpha   90.00
_cell.angle_beta   90.00
_cell.angle_gamma   90.00
#
_symmetry.space_group_name_H-M   'P 1'
#
loop_
_entity.id
_entity.type
_entity.pdbx_description
1 polymer ?
#
loop_
_entity_poly.entity_id
_entity_poly.type
_entity_poly.pdbx_seq_one_letter_code
_entity_poly.pdbx_strand_id
1 'polypeptide(L)' 'MIQKKSYGEAEEIHTISRKGFAKDQPEAAKMLSQFKWSQDDMGEVMIDIQDGVKPKDAALKYVKKT' A
#
# COMPACT_ATOMS: atom_id res chain seq x y z
N MET A 1 21.58 -25.78 6.52
CA MET A 1 20.15 -25.49 6.32
C MET A 1 20.04 -24.50 5.17
N ILE A 2 19.56 -24.94 4.01
CA ILE A 2 19.41 -24.07 2.84
C ILE A 2 18.10 -23.29 3.05
N GLN A 3 18.17 -22.01 3.44
CA GLN A 3 17.03 -21.11 3.26
C GLN A 3 16.87 -20.91 1.75
N LYS A 4 16.14 -21.82 1.11
CA LYS A 4 15.67 -21.61 -0.25
C LYS A 4 14.88 -20.30 -0.20
N LYS A 5 15.23 -19.34 -1.07
CA LYS A 5 14.45 -18.13 -1.38
C LYS A 5 13.09 -18.52 -2.00
N SER A 6 12.33 -19.40 -1.34
CA SER A 6 11.11 -20.04 -1.82
C SER A 6 9.99 -19.03 -2.08
N TYR A 7 10.10 -17.86 -1.45
CA TYR A 7 9.13 -16.77 -1.51
C TYR A 7 9.60 -15.56 -2.35
N GLY A 8 10.79 -15.61 -2.99
CA GLY A 8 11.32 -14.48 -3.78
C GLY A 8 12.37 -13.63 -3.06
N GLU A 9 12.81 -12.54 -3.71
CA GLU A 9 13.70 -11.52 -3.14
C GLU A 9 12.89 -10.38 -2.51
N ALA A 10 13.43 -9.16 -2.38
CA ALA A 10 12.72 -8.03 -1.79
C ALA A 10 11.36 -7.80 -2.52
N GLU A 11 10.27 -7.83 -1.75
CA GLU A 11 8.90 -7.69 -2.26
C GLU A 11 8.55 -6.20 -2.40
N GLU A 12 8.34 -5.75 -3.64
CA GLU A 12 7.86 -4.39 -3.94
C GLU A 12 6.33 -4.35 -4.02
N ILE A 13 5.72 -3.35 -3.39
CA ILE A 13 4.28 -3.12 -3.51
C ILE A 13 4.02 -2.18 -4.69
N HIS A 14 3.43 -2.70 -5.75
CA HIS A 14 3.06 -1.92 -6.94
C HIS A 14 1.57 -1.59 -7.00
N THR A 15 1.25 -0.35 -7.36
CA THR A 15 -0.13 0.07 -7.66
C THR A 15 -0.44 -0.17 -9.14
N ILE A 16 -1.40 -1.03 -9.43
CA ILE A 16 -1.85 -1.35 -10.80
C ILE A 16 -3.27 -0.83 -11.05
N SER A 17 -3.57 -0.45 -12.30
CA SER A 17 -4.91 -0.01 -12.73
C SER A 17 -5.30 -0.61 -14.08
N ARG A 18 -6.60 -0.55 -14.43
CA ARG A 18 -7.08 -1.07 -15.72
C ARG A 18 -6.45 -0.31 -16.89
N LYS A 19 -6.32 -0.99 -18.04
CA LYS A 19 -5.87 -0.35 -19.28
C LYS A 19 -6.77 0.86 -19.60
N GLY A 20 -6.16 1.96 -20.02
CA GLY A 20 -6.84 3.21 -20.34
C GLY A 20 -7.19 4.10 -19.13
N PHE A 21 -7.06 3.61 -17.89
CA PHE A 21 -7.43 4.38 -16.69
C PHE A 21 -6.76 5.75 -16.61
N ALA A 22 -5.45 5.84 -16.92
CA ALA A 22 -4.73 7.10 -16.90
C ALA A 22 -5.20 8.12 -17.95
N LYS A 23 -5.86 7.67 -19.03
CA LYS A 23 -6.47 8.56 -20.03
C LYS A 23 -7.85 9.04 -19.55
N ASP A 24 -8.63 8.12 -18.99
CA ASP A 24 -10.00 8.41 -18.53
C ASP A 24 -10.01 9.25 -17.23
N GLN A 25 -9.00 9.06 -16.37
CA GLN A 25 -8.90 9.65 -15.03
C GLN A 25 -7.44 10.12 -14.77
N PRO A 26 -6.97 11.17 -15.46
CA PRO A 26 -5.57 11.60 -15.39
C PRO A 26 -5.16 12.07 -13.98
N GLU A 27 -6.05 12.76 -13.26
CA GLU A 27 -5.76 13.25 -11.90
C GLU A 27 -5.64 12.10 -10.89
N ALA A 28 -6.59 11.16 -10.92
CA ALA A 28 -6.53 9.98 -10.05
C ALA A 28 -5.31 9.10 -10.38
N ALA A 29 -4.97 8.94 -11.66
CA ALA A 29 -3.79 8.19 -12.06
C ALA A 29 -2.49 8.86 -11.59
N LYS A 30 -2.43 10.20 -11.58
CA LYS A 30 -1.30 10.94 -11.02
C LYS A 30 -1.20 10.73 -9.51
N MET A 31 -2.31 10.80 -8.79
CA MET A 31 -2.32 10.53 -7.34
C MET A 31 -1.84 9.10 -7.04
N LEU A 32 -2.36 8.11 -7.77
CA LEU A 32 -1.99 6.69 -7.59
C LEU A 32 -0.53 6.40 -7.96
N SER A 33 0.04 7.11 -8.93
CA SER A 33 1.46 6.94 -9.30
C SER A 33 2.43 7.63 -8.34
N GLN A 34 1.95 8.64 -7.61
CA GLN A 34 2.70 9.32 -6.56
C GLN A 34 2.58 8.63 -5.20
N PHE A 35 1.53 7.84 -4.99
CA PHE A 35 1.36 7.05 -3.79
C PHE A 35 2.45 5.97 -3.69
N LYS A 36 3.26 6.08 -2.63
CA LYS A 36 4.27 5.10 -2.25
C LYS A 36 4.18 4.87 -0.76
N TRP A 37 4.32 3.61 -0.37
CA TRP A 37 4.38 3.19 1.01
C TRP A 37 5.26 1.95 1.11
N SER A 38 5.86 1.78 2.28
CA SER A 38 6.72 0.66 2.61
C SER A 38 5.92 -0.49 3.23
N GLN A 39 6.59 -1.63 3.44
CA GLN A 39 6.00 -2.73 4.20
C GLN A 39 5.72 -2.34 5.66
N ASP A 40 6.56 -1.46 6.24
CA ASP A 40 6.39 -0.97 7.60
C ASP A 40 5.15 -0.08 7.72
N ASP A 41 4.90 0.77 6.72
CA ASP A 41 3.69 1.60 6.63
C ASP A 41 2.42 0.73 6.59
N MET A 42 2.45 -0.34 5.80
CA MET A 42 1.37 -1.33 5.76
C MET A 42 1.23 -2.03 7.12
N GLY A 43 2.34 -2.38 7.76
CA GLY A 43 2.38 -3.01 9.09
C GLY A 43 1.73 -2.15 10.17
N GLU A 44 2.03 -0.85 10.21
CA GLU A 44 1.45 0.10 11.17
C GLU A 44 -0.09 0.13 11.07
N VAL A 45 -0.62 0.23 9.85
CA VAL A 45 -2.07 0.25 9.63
C VAL A 45 -2.72 -1.09 10.00
N MET A 46 -2.06 -2.21 9.69
CA MET A 46 -2.56 -3.55 10.04
C MET A 46 -2.61 -3.77 11.54
N ILE A 47 -1.62 -3.29 12.29
CA ILE A 47 -1.60 -3.37 13.77
C ILE A 47 -2.78 -2.61 14.35
N ASP A 48 -3.02 -1.37 13.92
CA ASP A 48 -4.17 -0.58 14.38
C ASP A 48 -5.50 -1.31 14.13
N ILE A 49 -5.64 -1.93 12.94
CA ILE A 49 -6.84 -2.70 12.60
C ILE A 49 -6.98 -3.93 13.50
N GLN A 50 -5.88 -4.62 13.76
CA GLN A 50 -5.85 -5.81 14.61
C GLN A 50 -6.19 -5.47 16.08
N ASP A 51 -5.81 -4.29 16.54
CA ASP A 51 -6.14 -3.74 17.87
C ASP A 51 -7.58 -3.23 17.97
N GLY A 52 -8.38 -3.37 16.90
CA GLY A 52 -9.81 -3.09 16.88
C GLY A 52 -10.20 -1.73 16.30
N VAL A 53 -9.23 -0.96 15.78
CA VAL A 53 -9.53 0.27 15.03
C VAL A 53 -10.20 -0.10 13.71
N LYS A 54 -11.23 0.64 13.30
CA LYS A 54 -11.86 0.40 11.99
C LYS A 54 -10.85 0.73 10.87
N PRO A 55 -10.80 -0.05 9.78
CA PRO A 55 -9.86 0.19 8.68
C PRO A 55 -9.86 1.61 8.13
N LYS A 56 -11.04 2.26 8.06
CA LYS A 56 -11.15 3.66 7.64
C LYS A 56 -10.42 4.61 8.59
N ASP A 57 -10.55 4.39 9.89
CA ASP A 57 -9.98 5.26 10.92
C ASP A 57 -8.46 5.03 11.03
N ALA A 58 -8.01 3.78 10.90
CA ALA A 58 -6.59 3.43 10.82
C ALA A 58 -5.92 4.05 9.57
N ALA A 59 -6.55 3.94 8.39
CA ALA A 59 -6.06 4.59 7.17
C ALA A 59 -6.03 6.11 7.31
N LEU A 60 -7.06 6.73 7.92
CA LEU A 60 -7.09 8.17 8.15
C LEU A 60 -5.99 8.62 9.12
N LYS A 61 -5.71 7.83 10.15
CA LYS A 61 -4.61 8.09 11.09
C LYS A 61 -3.26 8.04 10.38
N TYR A 62 -3.03 7.06 9.51
CA TYR A 62 -1.81 6.96 8.70
C TYR A 62 -1.66 8.15 7.74
N VAL A 63 -2.69 8.46 6.95
CA VAL A 63 -2.65 9.58 5.99
C VAL A 63 -2.45 10.94 6.66
N LYS A 64 -2.85 11.11 7.93
CA LYS A 64 -2.57 12.34 8.69
C LYS A 64 -1.13 12.43 9.22
N LYS A 65 -0.45 11.30 9.36
CA LYS A 65 0.91 11.20 9.86
C LYS A 65 1.93 11.42 8.74
N THR A 66 1.60 10.98 7.51
CA THR A 66 2.41 11.10 6.30
C THR A 66 2.18 12.43 5.58
#